data_AF-A0A094KJN2-F1
#
_entry.id   AF-A0A094KJN2-F1
#
_cell.length_a   1.000
_cell.length_b   1.000
_cell.length_c   1.000
_cell.angle_alpha   90.00
_cell.angle_beta   90.00
_cell.angle_gamma   90.00
#
_symmetry.space_group_name_H-M   'P 1'
#
loop_
_entity.id
_entity.type
_entity.pdbx_description
1 polymer ?
#
loop_
_entity_poly.entity_id
_entity_poly.type
_entity_poly.pdbx_seq_one_letter_code
_entity_poly.pdbx_strand_id
1 'polypeptide(L)'
;GDMAVFASRAGHGVCWHPPCFICSVCNELLVDLIYFYQDGKIYCGRHHAECLKPRCAACDEIIFADECTEAEGRHWHMKHFCCFECETVLGGQRYIMKDGRPYCCGCF
;
A
#
# COMPACT_ATOMS: atom_id res chain seq x y z
N GLY A 1 -14.07 -33.69 9.46
CA GLY A 1 -13.03 -33.06 10.29
C GLY A 1 -12.75 -31.73 9.65
N ASP A 2 -13.04 -30.64 10.35
CA ASP A 2 -12.94 -29.31 9.78
C ASP A 2 -11.47 -28.88 9.73
N MET A 3 -11.03 -28.39 8.56
CA MET A 3 -9.69 -27.85 8.40
C MET A 3 -9.58 -26.52 9.15
N ALA A 4 -8.46 -26.31 9.84
CA ALA A 4 -8.16 -25.08 10.55
C ALA A 4 -6.75 -24.59 10.25
N VAL A 5 -6.59 -23.29 10.15
CA VAL A 5 -5.31 -22.60 9.99
C VAL A 5 -4.86 -22.12 11.36
N PHE A 6 -3.63 -22.47 11.74
CA PHE A 6 -3.02 -22.03 12.99
C PHE A 6 -1.91 -21.02 12.68
N ALA A 7 -2.01 -19.84 13.29
CA ALA A 7 -1.05 -18.77 13.10
C ALA A 7 -0.19 -18.61 14.35
N SER A 8 1.05 -19.11 14.30
CA SER A 8 1.99 -19.02 15.42
C SER A 8 2.20 -17.58 15.94
N ARG A 9 2.15 -16.58 15.05
CA ARG A 9 2.31 -15.15 15.39
C ARG A 9 1.12 -14.56 16.14
N ALA A 10 -0.04 -15.20 16.12
CA ALA A 10 -1.23 -14.74 16.83
C ALA A 10 -1.36 -15.31 18.25
N GLY A 11 -0.43 -16.17 18.66
CA GLY A 11 -0.44 -16.84 19.95
C GLY A 11 -0.99 -18.26 19.90
N HIS A 12 -0.72 -19.02 20.95
CA HIS A 12 -1.16 -20.41 21.06
C HIS A 12 -2.68 -20.47 21.32
N GLY A 13 -3.40 -21.21 20.48
CA GLY A 13 -4.83 -21.48 20.65
C GLY A 13 -5.77 -20.67 19.75
N VAL A 14 -5.25 -19.75 18.92
CA VAL A 14 -6.06 -19.05 17.91
C VAL A 14 -6.01 -19.80 16.59
N CYS A 15 -7.18 -20.05 16.01
CA CYS A 15 -7.31 -20.68 14.70
C CYS A 15 -8.39 -19.99 13.86
N TRP A 16 -8.29 -20.20 12.55
CA TRP A 16 -9.26 -19.70 11.57
C TRP A 16 -9.72 -20.84 10.69
N HIS A 17 -10.96 -20.77 10.21
CA HIS A 17 -11.32 -21.50 9.01
C HIS A 17 -10.43 -21.00 7.85
N PRO A 18 -9.99 -21.87 6.92
CA PRO A 18 -9.16 -21.46 5.79
C PRO A 18 -9.72 -20.24 5.02
N PRO A 19 -11.03 -20.14 4.73
CA PRO A 19 -11.60 -18.97 4.05
C PRO A 19 -11.63 -17.69 4.91
N CYS A 20 -11.50 -17.81 6.23
CA CYS A 20 -11.49 -16.68 7.17
C CYS A 20 -10.07 -16.18 7.47
N PHE A 21 -9.03 -16.88 7.01
CA PHE A 21 -7.65 -16.47 7.17
C PHE A 21 -7.26 -15.50 6.06
N ILE A 22 -7.78 -14.27 6.17
CA ILE A 22 -7.69 -13.22 5.15
C ILE A 22 -7.04 -11.95 5.67
N CYS A 23 -6.50 -11.14 4.75
CA CYS A 23 -6.06 -9.78 5.09
C CYS A 23 -7.26 -8.92 5.49
N SER A 24 -7.14 -8.21 6.61
CA SER A 24 -8.18 -7.35 7.17
C SER A 24 -8.49 -6.10 6.34
N VAL A 25 -7.75 -5.85 5.26
CA VAL A 25 -7.91 -4.68 4.38
C VAL A 25 -8.39 -5.08 2.99
N CYS A 26 -7.73 -6.02 2.32
CA CYS A 26 -8.10 -6.46 0.96
C CYS A 26 -8.81 -7.81 0.87
N ASN A 27 -9.02 -8.52 2.00
CA ASN A 27 -9.61 -9.85 2.03
C ASN A 27 -8.87 -10.94 1.23
N GLU A 28 -7.59 -10.71 0.89
CA GLU A 28 -6.74 -11.72 0.27
C GLU A 28 -6.56 -12.93 1.19
N LEU A 29 -6.67 -14.15 0.66
CA LEU A 29 -6.45 -15.39 1.39
C LEU A 29 -4.95 -15.58 1.69
N LEU A 30 -4.61 -15.83 2.95
CA LEU A 30 -3.23 -15.84 3.42
C LEU A 30 -2.72 -17.23 3.84
N VAL A 31 -3.49 -18.29 3.61
CA VAL A 31 -3.19 -19.65 4.09
C VAL A 31 -1.80 -20.12 3.64
N ASP A 32 -1.40 -19.76 2.41
CA ASP A 32 -0.12 -20.12 1.80
C ASP A 32 0.83 -18.91 1.63
N LEU A 33 0.48 -17.75 2.21
CA LEU A 33 1.23 -16.51 2.05
C LEU A 33 1.87 -16.06 3.36
N ILE A 34 2.88 -15.21 3.23
CA ILE A 34 3.44 -14.51 4.40
C ILE A 34 2.38 -13.55 4.93
N TYR A 35 2.03 -13.72 6.20
CA TYR A 35 1.09 -12.86 6.91
C TYR A 35 1.77 -12.12 8.07
N PHE A 36 1.14 -11.02 8.47
CA PHE A 36 1.53 -10.20 9.61
C PHE A 36 0.36 -10.11 10.58
N TYR A 37 0.64 -10.20 11.87
CA TYR A 37 -0.37 -10.10 12.93
C TYR A 37 -0.03 -8.91 13.83
N GLN A 38 -0.93 -7.93 13.87
CA GLN A 38 -0.75 -6.71 14.65
C GLN A 38 -2.11 -6.26 15.19
N ASP A 39 -2.16 -5.92 16.48
CA ASP A 39 -3.36 -5.40 17.16
C ASP A 39 -4.62 -6.25 16.94
N GLY A 40 -4.47 -7.58 16.98
CA GLY A 40 -5.60 -8.51 16.81
C GLY A 40 -6.03 -8.74 15.36
N LYS A 41 -5.35 -8.12 14.38
CA LYS A 41 -5.71 -8.18 12.96
C LYS A 41 -4.62 -8.86 12.13
N ILE A 42 -5.05 -9.56 11.08
CA ILE A 42 -4.15 -10.20 10.11
C ILE A 42 -4.03 -9.30 8.88
N TYR A 43 -2.81 -9.13 8.38
CA TYR A 43 -2.51 -8.32 7.20
C TYR A 43 -1.63 -9.09 6.22
N CYS A 44 -1.82 -8.86 4.92
CA CYS A 44 -0.83 -9.22 3.92
C CYS A 44 0.39 -8.29 4.02
N GLY A 45 1.51 -8.67 3.38
CA GLY A 45 2.73 -7.86 3.40
C GLY A 45 2.54 -6.43 2.90
N ARG A 46 1.69 -6.23 1.88
CA ARG A 46 1.39 -4.90 1.33
C ARG A 46 0.77 -3.98 2.37
N HIS A 47 -0.35 -4.40 2.97
CA HIS A 47 -1.12 -3.55 3.90
C HIS A 47 -0.42 -3.39 5.25
N HIS A 48 0.32 -4.39 5.71
CA HIS A 48 1.14 -4.22 6.91
C HIS A 48 2.23 -3.16 6.69
N ALA A 49 2.90 -3.17 5.53
CA ALA A 49 3.92 -2.18 5.23
C ALA A 49 3.35 -0.75 5.13
N GLU A 50 2.13 -0.60 4.61
CA GLU A 50 1.40 0.68 4.54
C GLU A 50 1.04 1.25 5.91
N CYS A 51 0.92 0.42 6.95
CA CYS A 51 0.77 0.91 8.33
C CYS A 51 2.05 1.56 8.88
N LEU A 52 3.20 1.32 8.26
CA LEU A 52 4.50 1.80 8.74
C LEU A 52 5.04 2.98 7.93
N LYS A 53 4.90 2.92 6.61
CA LYS A 53 5.43 3.90 5.66
C LYS A 53 4.49 4.07 4.47
N PRO A 54 4.41 5.27 3.86
CA PRO A 54 3.54 5.49 2.72
C PRO A 54 4.00 4.73 1.48
N ARG A 55 3.06 4.34 0.61
CA ARG A 55 3.32 3.70 -0.69
C ARG A 55 3.20 4.72 -1.83
N CYS A 56 4.15 4.67 -2.77
CA CYS A 56 4.16 5.54 -3.92
C CYS A 56 3.12 5.12 -4.96
N ALA A 57 2.18 6.01 -5.30
CA ALA A 57 1.11 5.74 -6.26
C ALA A 57 1.58 5.52 -7.71
N ALA A 58 2.80 5.93 -8.08
CA ALA A 58 3.36 5.67 -9.41
C ALA A 58 3.93 4.26 -9.59
N CYS A 59 4.72 3.79 -8.62
CA CYS A 59 5.56 2.59 -8.77
C CYS A 59 5.14 1.45 -7.84
N ASP A 60 4.12 1.66 -7.02
CA ASP A 60 3.60 0.70 -6.06
C ASP A 60 4.63 0.23 -5.01
N GLU A 61 5.69 1.01 -4.74
CA GLU A 61 6.73 0.69 -3.75
C GLU A 61 6.62 1.55 -2.49
N ILE A 62 7.10 1.02 -1.36
CA ILE A 62 7.15 1.74 -0.08
C ILE A 62 8.19 2.86 -0.15
N ILE A 63 7.80 4.04 0.32
CA ILE A 63 8.67 5.22 0.40
C ILE A 63 9.42 5.16 1.73
N PHE A 64 10.66 4.68 1.67
CA PHE A 64 11.54 4.65 2.85
C PHE A 64 12.19 6.01 3.16
N ALA A 65 12.19 6.93 2.19
CA ALA A 65 12.71 8.28 2.38
C ALA A 65 11.92 9.04 3.45
N ASP A 66 12.59 9.97 4.13
CA ASP A 66 11.96 10.84 5.13
C ASP A 66 11.05 11.89 4.49
N GLU A 67 11.29 12.21 3.22
CA GLU A 67 10.52 13.18 2.44
C GLU A 67 9.79 12.49 1.27
N CYS A 68 8.53 12.87 1.08
CA CYS A 68 7.71 12.44 -0.05
C CYS A 68 6.75 13.55 -0.47
N THR A 69 6.17 13.42 -1.67
CA THR A 69 5.13 14.34 -2.14
C THR A 69 3.76 13.75 -1.84
N GLU A 70 2.93 14.51 -1.13
CA GLU A 70 1.50 14.21 -0.98
C GLU A 70 0.69 15.02 -1.99
N ALA A 71 -0.18 14.35 -2.74
CA ALA A 71 -1.04 14.94 -3.77
C ALA A 71 -2.32 14.11 -3.90
N GLU A 72 -3.49 14.76 -3.87
CA GLU A 72 -4.82 14.11 -3.94
C GLU A 72 -5.01 12.96 -2.92
N GLY A 73 -4.49 13.13 -1.70
CA GLY A 73 -4.54 12.10 -0.65
C GLY A 73 -3.68 10.86 -0.95
N ARG A 74 -2.78 10.94 -1.93
CA ARG A 74 -1.83 9.87 -2.30
C ARG A 74 -0.41 10.34 -2.05
N HIS A 75 0.48 9.38 -1.82
CA HIS A 75 1.90 9.64 -1.59
C HIS A 75 2.70 9.22 -2.83
N TRP A 76 3.80 9.92 -3.05
CA TRP A 76 4.67 9.71 -4.20
C TRP A 76 6.13 9.89 -3.78
N HIS A 77 7.02 9.10 -4.35
CA HIS A 77 8.43 9.47 -4.35
C HIS A 77 8.60 10.83 -5.02
N MET A 78 9.51 11.67 -4.51
CA MET A 78 9.79 13.01 -5.07
C MET A 78 10.02 12.97 -6.59
N LYS A 79 10.73 11.94 -7.07
CA LYS A 79 11.03 11.75 -8.51
C LYS A 79 9.85 11.22 -9.34
N HIS A 80 8.89 10.56 -8.70
CA HIS A 80 7.77 9.93 -9.40
C HIS A 80 6.54 10.82 -9.49
N PHE A 81 6.50 11.90 -8.72
CA PHE A 81 5.48 12.93 -8.91
C PHE A 81 5.93 13.91 -10.01
N CYS A 82 5.78 13.48 -11.25
CA CYS A 82 6.20 14.22 -12.44
C CYS A 82 5.09 14.27 -13.50
N CYS A 83 5.16 15.27 -14.38
CA CYS A 83 4.22 15.41 -15.49
C CYS A 83 4.22 14.14 -16.35
N PHE A 84 3.05 13.58 -16.61
CA PHE A 84 2.93 12.37 -17.41
C PHE A 84 3.41 12.54 -18.87
N GLU A 85 3.42 13.77 -19.38
CA GLU A 85 3.82 14.06 -20.77
C GLU A 85 5.32 14.41 -20.90
N CYS A 86 5.84 15.27 -20.02
CA CYS A 86 7.20 15.80 -20.14
C CYS A 86 8.14 15.41 -18.99
N GLU A 87 7.68 14.55 -18.08
CA GLU A 87 8.44 14.01 -16.93
C GLU A 87 9.01 15.08 -15.97
N THR A 88 8.59 16.34 -16.11
CA THR A 88 9.01 17.42 -15.21
C THR A 88 8.47 17.17 -13.81
N VAL A 89 9.32 17.21 -12.79
CA VAL A 89 8.93 17.05 -11.38
C VAL A 89 7.95 18.15 -10.97
N LEU A 90 6.85 17.74 -10.32
CA LEU A 90 5.73 18.60 -9.97
C LEU A 90 5.69 18.95 -8.47
N GLY A 91 6.61 18.43 -7.68
CA GLY A 91 6.72 18.74 -6.25
C GLY A 91 6.84 20.25 -6.01
N GLY A 92 5.89 20.83 -5.28
CA GLY A 92 5.83 22.27 -5.02
C GLY A 92 5.44 23.15 -6.21
N GLN A 93 5.05 22.56 -7.35
CA GLN A 93 4.61 23.27 -8.54
C GLN A 93 3.09 23.17 -8.71
N ARG A 94 2.51 24.06 -9.52
CA ARG A 94 1.12 23.92 -9.96
C ARG A 94 1.01 22.76 -10.97
N TYR A 95 0.02 21.91 -10.77
CA TYR A 95 -0.27 20.77 -11.64
C TYR A 95 -1.78 20.58 -11.81
N ILE A 96 -2.14 19.74 -12.77
CA ILE A 96 -3.52 19.33 -13.06
C ILE A 96 -3.59 17.80 -13.02
N MET A 97 -4.57 17.25 -12.31
CA MET A 97 -4.85 15.82 -12.30
C MET A 97 -5.91 15.47 -13.33
N LYS A 98 -5.57 14.58 -14.25
CA LYS A 98 -6.50 14.05 -15.25
C LYS A 98 -6.36 12.53 -15.30
N ASP A 99 -7.48 11.82 -15.13
CA ASP A 99 -7.54 10.35 -15.16
C ASP A 99 -6.52 9.68 -14.20
N GLY A 100 -6.27 10.31 -13.05
CA GLY A 100 -5.30 9.83 -12.06
C GLY A 100 -3.83 10.07 -12.42
N ARG A 101 -3.55 10.80 -13.50
CA ARG A 101 -2.20 11.15 -13.95
C ARG A 101 -1.95 12.66 -13.75
N PRO A 102 -0.81 13.06 -13.17
CA PRO A 102 -0.47 14.46 -12.99
C PRO A 102 0.14 15.07 -14.25
N TYR A 103 -0.27 16.29 -14.59
CA TYR A 103 0.23 17.08 -15.73
C TYR A 103 0.73 18.45 -15.25
N CYS A 104 1.82 18.95 -15.84
CA CYS A 104 2.22 20.34 -15.63
C CYS A 104 1.27 21.29 -16.38
N CYS A 105 1.19 22.55 -15.96
CA CYS A 105 0.36 23.56 -16.63
C CYS A 105 0.80 23.87 -18.08
N GLY A 106 1.99 23.46 -18.51
CA GLY A 106 2.46 23.66 -19.89
C GLY A 106 2.06 22.54 -20.86
N CYS A 107 1.76 21.34 -20.35
CA CYS A 107 1.35 20.19 -21.16
C CYS A 107 -0.17 19.99 -21.19
N PHE A 108 -0.92 20.85 -20.52
CA PHE A 108 -2.37 20.85 -20.47
C PHE A 108 -2.90 22.15 -21.10
#